data_AF-A0A3D1K1K9-F1
#
_entry.id   AF-A0A3D1K1K9-F1
#
_cell.length_a   1.000
_cell.length_b   1.000
_cell.length_c   1.000
_cell.angle_alpha   90.00
_cell.angle_beta   90.00
_cell.angle_gamma   90.00
#
_symmetry.space_group_name_H-M   'P 1'
#
loop_
_entity.id
_entity.type
_entity.pdbx_description
1 polymer ?
#
loop_
_entity_poly.entity_id
_entity_poly.type
_entity_poly.pdbx_seq_one_letter_code
_entity_poly.pdbx_strand_id
1 'polypeptide(L)'
;MSRLNAHTLILDHAESLYKSSVISLEDLNDIRQRVSIKETAVKNEQIEPLKTRNDVATILNVSLRQVDRLTEANFLRKRRIGKRSVRFTLGDITKLADIRNTEEIGGQP
;
A
#
# COMPACT_ATOMS: atom_id res chain seq x y z
N MET A 1 3.35 -8.47 32.62
CA MET A 1 4.62 -8.78 31.95
C MET A 1 4.68 -7.99 30.66
N SER A 2 5.59 -7.04 30.56
CA SER A 2 5.64 -6.06 29.47
C SER A 2 6.10 -6.71 28.16
N ARG A 3 5.35 -6.50 27.07
CA ARG A 3 5.80 -6.87 25.72
C ARG A 3 7.02 -6.00 25.38
N LEU A 4 8.22 -6.53 25.62
CA LEU A 4 9.46 -5.87 25.22
C LEU A 4 9.48 -5.70 23.70
N ASN A 5 9.74 -4.48 23.22
CA ASN A 5 9.78 -4.18 21.81
C ASN A 5 11.04 -4.79 21.19
N ALA A 6 10.89 -5.70 20.23
CA ALA A 6 12.01 -6.39 19.56
C ALA A 6 13.01 -5.40 18.92
N HIS A 7 12.57 -4.19 18.54
CA HIS A 7 13.43 -3.14 18.00
C HIS A 7 14.43 -2.63 19.04
N THR A 8 13.97 -2.42 20.27
CA THR A 8 14.82 -2.01 21.39
C THR A 8 15.87 -3.08 21.67
N LEU A 9 15.48 -4.36 21.65
CA LEU A 9 16.42 -5.48 21.85
C LEU A 9 17.52 -5.54 20.78
N ILE A 10 17.18 -5.28 19.51
CA ILE A 10 18.15 -5.28 18.41
C ILE A 10 19.11 -4.10 18.52
N LEU A 11 18.60 -2.91 18.86
CA LEU A 11 19.43 -1.71 19.01
C LEU A 11 20.35 -1.80 20.22
N ASP A 12 19.84 -2.25 21.37
CA ASP A 12 20.64 -2.45 22.58
C ASP A 12 21.77 -3.47 22.35
N HIS A 13 21.47 -4.55 21.62
CA HIS A 13 22.48 -5.54 21.26
C HIS A 13 23.53 -4.97 20.29
N ALA A 14 23.12 -4.24 19.26
CA ALA A 14 24.05 -3.60 18.32
C ALA A 14 24.96 -2.58 19.02
N GLU A 15 24.42 -1.80 19.97
CA GLU A 15 25.21 -0.90 20.80
C GLU A 15 26.24 -1.64 21.65
N SER A 16 25.89 -2.80 22.20
CA SER A 16 26.83 -3.65 22.92
C SER A 16 27.97 -4.15 22.04
N LEU A 17 27.68 -4.53 20.79
CA LEU A 17 28.69 -4.98 19.82
C LEU A 17 29.62 -3.84 19.40
N TYR A 18 29.10 -2.62 19.23
CA TYR A 18 29.90 -1.43 18.96
C TYR A 18 30.82 -1.07 20.14
N LYS A 19 30.28 -1.05 21.37
CA LYS A 19 31.07 -0.78 22.59
C LYS A 19 32.17 -1.81 22.83
N SER A 20 31.99 -3.03 22.32
CA SER A 20 32.97 -4.11 22.38
C SER A 20 33.93 -4.11 21.18
N SER A 21 33.89 -3.08 20.33
CA SER A 21 34.71 -2.94 19.11
C SER A 21 34.56 -4.09 18.10
N VAL A 22 33.45 -4.83 18.15
CA VAL A 22 33.16 -5.95 17.24
C VAL A 22 32.65 -5.44 15.88
N ILE A 23 31.88 -4.37 15.91
CA ILE A 23 31.36 -3.69 14.72
C ILE A 23 31.81 -2.23 14.74
N SER A 24 31.96 -1.63 13.57
CA SER A 24 32.35 -0.22 13.44
C SER A 24 31.19 0.72 13.75
N LEU A 25 31.49 2.03 13.87
CA LEU A 25 30.45 3.06 14.00
C LEU A 25 29.57 3.14 12.75
N GLU A 26 30.12 2.83 11.58
CA GLU A 26 29.40 2.76 10.31
C GLU A 26 28.39 1.61 10.33
N ASP A 27 28.81 0.42 10.77
CA ASP A 27 27.93 -0.74 10.94
C ASP A 27 26.79 -0.48 11.93
N LEU A 28 27.06 0.22 13.04
CA LEU A 28 26.03 0.60 14.01
C LEU A 28 25.01 1.56 13.41
N ASN A 29 25.47 2.55 12.63
CA ASN A 29 24.61 3.51 11.97
C ASN A 29 23.77 2.86 10.87
N ASP A 30 24.33 1.92 10.12
CA ASP A 30 23.61 1.11 9.13
C ASP A 30 22.52 0.27 9.79
N ILE A 31 22.80 -0.38 10.92
CA ILE A 31 21.81 -1.14 11.69
C ILE A 31 20.69 -0.20 12.19
N ARG A 32 21.04 0.97 12.75
CA ARG A 32 20.06 1.98 13.18
C ARG A 32 19.16 2.45 12.04
N GLN A 33 19.74 2.74 10.87
CA GLN A 33 18.98 3.12 9.68
C GLN A 33 18.06 1.99 9.22
N ARG A 34 18.54 0.75 9.14
CA ARG A 34 17.73 -0.40 8.69
C ARG A 34 16.60 -0.75 9.65
N VAL A 35 16.80 -0.63 10.95
CA VAL A 35 15.76 -0.80 11.97
C VAL A 35 14.72 0.32 11.88
N SER A 36 15.16 1.57 11.67
CA SER A 36 14.28 2.74 11.45
C SER A 36 13.48 2.66 10.14
N ILE A 37 14.10 2.16 9.06
CA ILE A 37 13.47 1.92 7.75
C ILE A 37 12.43 0.81 7.84
N LYS A 38 12.68 -0.25 8.62
CA LYS A 38 11.67 -1.27 8.89
C LYS A 38 10.50 -0.73 9.72
N GLU A 39 10.73 0.20 10.64
CA GLU A 39 9.65 0.84 11.40
C GLU A 39 8.80 1.78 10.51
N THR A 40 9.43 2.50 9.58
CA THR A 40 8.71 3.30 8.56
C THR A 40 8.02 2.42 7.52
N ALA A 41 8.55 1.24 7.18
CA ALA A 41 7.90 0.29 6.29
C ALA A 41 6.67 -0.38 6.93
N VAL A 42 6.73 -0.70 8.22
CA VAL A 42 5.59 -1.24 8.99
C VAL A 42 4.54 -0.15 9.27
N LYS A 43 4.93 1.12 9.38
CA LYS A 43 3.99 2.27 9.42
C LYS A 43 3.46 2.68 8.04
N ASN A 44 4.17 2.36 6.95
CA ASN A 44 3.73 2.52 5.56
C ASN A 44 3.02 1.28 5.00
N GLU A 45 2.82 0.26 5.83
CA GLU A 45 1.65 -0.63 5.71
C GLU A 45 0.39 0.07 6.25
N GLN A 46 0.29 1.39 6.01
CA GLN A 46 -1.01 2.01 5.78
C GLN A 46 -1.63 1.20 4.67
N ILE A 47 -2.54 0.30 5.04
CA ILE A 47 -3.50 -0.29 4.13
C ILE A 47 -4.07 0.90 3.35
N GLU A 48 -3.64 1.03 2.10
CA GLU A 48 -4.16 2.05 1.22
C GLU A 48 -5.68 2.00 1.33
N PRO A 49 -6.34 3.11 1.73
CA PRO A 49 -7.74 3.04 2.11
C PRO A 49 -8.53 2.57 0.90
N LEU A 50 -9.08 1.37 1.05
CA LEU A 50 -9.91 0.72 0.05
C LEU A 50 -11.12 1.62 -0.26
N LYS A 51 -11.10 2.21 -1.45
CA LYS A 51 -12.10 3.18 -1.89
C LYS A 51 -13.40 2.48 -2.26
N THR A 52 -14.53 3.10 -1.93
CA THR A 52 -15.85 2.61 -2.32
C THR A 52 -16.10 2.88 -3.80
N ARG A 53 -17.11 2.22 -4.35
CA ARG A 53 -17.61 2.51 -5.71
C ARG A 53 -17.96 4.00 -5.91
N ASN A 54 -18.52 4.65 -4.88
CA ASN A 54 -18.86 6.08 -4.94
C ASN A 54 -17.59 6.94 -5.05
N ASP A 55 -16.57 6.62 -4.25
CA ASP A 55 -15.28 7.32 -4.30
C ASP A 55 -14.63 7.18 -5.67
N VAL A 56 -14.70 5.99 -6.28
CA VAL A 56 -14.17 5.75 -7.65
C VAL A 56 -14.94 6.55 -8.69
N ALA A 57 -16.27 6.60 -8.60
CA ALA A 57 -17.10 7.41 -9.50
C ALA A 57 -16.74 8.91 -9.42
N THR A 58 -16.52 9.42 -8.20
CA THR A 58 -16.08 10.80 -7.99
C THR A 58 -14.68 11.05 -8.55
N ILE A 59 -13.72 10.15 -8.28
CA ILE A 59 -12.32 10.32 -8.73
C ILE A 59 -12.21 10.28 -10.25
N LEU A 60 -12.91 9.35 -10.89
CA LEU A 60 -12.87 9.20 -12.35
C LEU A 60 -13.82 10.14 -13.08
N ASN A 61 -14.65 10.89 -12.34
CA ASN A 61 -15.74 11.73 -12.85
C ASN A 61 -16.67 10.97 -13.82
N VAL A 62 -17.11 9.79 -13.40
CA VAL A 62 -17.99 8.90 -14.19
C VAL A 62 -19.21 8.49 -13.38
N SER A 63 -20.28 8.07 -14.06
CA SER A 63 -21.45 7.53 -13.39
C SER A 63 -21.13 6.19 -12.71
N LEU A 64 -21.86 5.88 -11.65
CA LEU A 64 -21.77 4.57 -10.99
C LEU A 64 -21.97 3.41 -11.97
N ARG A 65 -22.84 3.58 -12.98
CA ARG A 65 -23.08 2.56 -14.02
C ARG A 65 -21.86 2.34 -14.91
N GLN A 66 -21.10 3.39 -15.22
CA GLN A 66 -19.83 3.26 -15.93
C GLN A 66 -18.77 2.56 -15.08
N VAL A 67 -18.70 2.85 -13.77
CA VAL A 67 -17.82 2.11 -12.85
C VAL A 67 -18.13 0.62 -12.88
N ASP A 68 -19.41 0.22 -12.86
CA ASP A 68 -19.80 -1.20 -12.96
C ASP A 68 -19.36 -1.82 -14.28
N ARG A 69 -19.62 -1.16 -15.42
CA ARG A 69 -19.22 -1.67 -16.74
C ARG A 69 -17.71 -1.87 -16.84
N LEU A 70 -16.94 -0.87 -16.41
CA LEU A 70 -15.47 -0.93 -16.44
C LEU A 70 -14.93 -2.02 -15.49
N THR A 71 -15.61 -2.23 -14.36
CA THR A 71 -15.26 -3.29 -13.39
C THR A 71 -15.62 -4.69 -13.92
N GLU A 72 -16.74 -4.83 -14.62
CA GLU A 72 -17.22 -6.08 -15.21
C GLU A 72 -16.42 -6.49 -16.44
N ALA A 73 -16.12 -5.55 -17.33
CA ALA A 73 -15.37 -5.79 -18.57
C ALA A 73 -13.93 -6.25 -18.31
N ASN A 74 -13.30 -5.78 -17.23
CA ASN A 74 -11.86 -5.94 -17.06
C ASN A 74 -11.44 -7.01 -16.03
N PHE A 75 -12.37 -7.84 -15.54
CA PHE A 75 -12.08 -8.92 -14.57
C PHE A 75 -11.06 -8.49 -13.49
N LEU A 76 -11.12 -7.23 -13.01
CA LEU A 76 -10.27 -6.76 -11.91
C LEU A 76 -10.45 -7.79 -10.83
N ARG A 77 -9.41 -8.61 -10.56
CA ARG A 77 -9.49 -9.82 -9.75
C ARG A 77 -10.30 -9.47 -8.52
N LYS A 78 -11.59 -9.83 -8.51
CA LYS A 78 -12.55 -9.28 -7.56
C LYS A 78 -12.05 -9.71 -6.20
N ARG A 79 -11.35 -8.84 -5.47
CA ARG A 79 -11.11 -9.00 -4.05
C ARG A 79 -12.47 -8.78 -3.40
N ARG A 80 -13.32 -9.82 -3.48
CA ARG A 80 -14.61 -9.86 -2.82
C ARG A 80 -14.33 -9.85 -1.33
N ILE A 81 -14.36 -8.67 -0.73
CA ILE A 81 -14.41 -8.52 0.72
C ILE A 81 -15.89 -8.68 1.09
N GLY A 82 -16.30 -9.92 1.33
CA GLY A 82 -17.67 -10.26 1.73
C GLY A 82 -18.72 -10.19 0.60
N LYS A 83 -20.00 -10.29 1.01
CA LYS A 83 -21.13 -10.57 0.10
C LYS A 83 -21.61 -9.38 -0.75
N ARG A 84 -21.24 -8.11 -0.50
CA ARG A 84 -21.89 -6.96 -1.19
C ARG A 84 -21.07 -5.69 -1.45
N SER A 85 -19.84 -5.54 -0.95
CA SER A 85 -19.06 -4.31 -1.14
C SER A 85 -17.79 -4.57 -1.95
N VAL A 86 -17.79 -4.14 -3.21
CA VAL A 86 -16.55 -4.05 -4.00
C VAL A 86 -15.76 -2.85 -3.49
N ARG A 87 -14.49 -3.09 -3.21
CA ARG A 87 -13.54 -2.10 -2.72
C ARG A 87 -12.39 -2.04 -3.72
N PHE A 88 -11.94 -0.82 -4.00
CA PHE A 88 -10.94 -0.56 -5.03
C PHE A 88 -9.65 -0.06 -4.37
N THR A 89 -8.53 -0.62 -4.81
CA THR A 89 -7.20 -0.07 -4.52
C THR A 89 -6.91 1.11 -5.45
N LEU A 90 -5.89 1.92 -5.16
CA LEU A 90 -5.48 2.97 -6.10
C LEU A 90 -5.03 2.38 -7.43
N GLY A 91 -4.37 1.21 -7.41
CA GLY A 91 -4.01 0.48 -8.62
C GLY A 91 -5.20 0.07 -9.47
N ASP A 92 -6.35 -0.25 -8.86
CA ASP A 92 -7.59 -0.50 -9.61
C ASP A 92 -8.12 0.79 -10.25
N ILE A 93 -8.03 1.92 -9.53
CA ILE A 93 -8.50 3.23 -10.02
C ILE A 93 -7.64 3.72 -11.18
N THR A 94 -6.32 3.59 -11.09
CA THR A 94 -5.41 3.97 -12.19
C THR A 94 -5.73 3.17 -13.45
N LYS A 95 -5.94 1.85 -13.32
CA LYS A 95 -6.35 1.02 -14.46
C LYS A 95 -7.67 1.47 -15.06
N LEU A 96 -8.65 1.80 -14.22
CA LEU A 96 -9.95 2.31 -14.68
C LEU A 96 -9.82 3.67 -15.39
N ALA A 97 -8.93 4.55 -14.93
CA ALA A 97 -8.64 5.82 -15.58
C ALA A 97 -7.97 5.63 -16.94
N ASP A 98 -7.00 4.73 -17.04
CA ASP A 98 -6.31 4.40 -18.29
C ASP A 98 -7.31 3.90 -19.34
N ILE A 99 -8.24 3.02 -18.95
CA ILE A 99 -9.29 2.52 -19.84
C ILE A 99 -10.18 3.65 -20.32
N ARG A 100 -10.64 4.52 -19.41
CA ARG A 100 -11.48 5.67 -19.80
C ARG A 100 -10.77 6.50 -20.86
N ASN A 101 -9.48 6.79 -20.66
CA ASN A 101 -8.70 7.56 -21.62
C ASN A 101 -8.55 6.83 -22.96
N THR A 102 -8.43 5.50 -22.97
CA THR A 102 -8.44 4.72 -24.23
C THR A 102 -9.81 4.68 -24.92
N GLU A 103 -10.91 4.62 -24.16
CA GLU A 103 -12.28 4.68 -24.71
C GLU A 103 -12.61 6.07 -25.29
N GLU A 104 -12.10 7.16 -24.68
CA GLU A 104 -12.28 8.53 -25.20
C GLU A 104 -11.51 8.81 -26.50
N ILE A 105 -10.37 8.15 -26.72
CA ILE A 105 -9.54 8.34 -27.93
C ILE A 105 -10.01 7.44 -29.10
N GLY A 106 -10.77 6.37 -28.81
CA GLY A 106 -11.13 5.33 -29.79
C GLY A 106 -12.50 5.46 -30.48
N GLY A 107 -13.36 6.40 -30.09
CA GLY A 107 -14.59 6.73 -30.82
C GLY A 107 -15.52 5.54 -31.16
N GLN A 108 -15.78 4.62 -30.23
CA GLN A 108 -16.78 3.57 -30.46
C GLN A 108 -17.86 3.53 -29.34
N PRO A 109 -19.16 3.57 -29.73
CA PRO A 109 -20.31 3.44 -28.82
C PRO A 109 -20.53 2.02 -28.29
#